data_AF-A0A8S2UA25-F1
#
_entry.id   AF-A0A8S2UA25-F1
#
_cell.length_a   1.000
_cell.length_b   1.000
_cell.length_c   1.000
_cell.angle_alpha   90.00
_cell.angle_beta   90.00
_cell.angle_gamma   90.00
#
_symmetry.space_group_name_H-M   'P 1'
#
loop_
_entity.id
_entity.type
_entity.pdbx_description
1 polymer ?
#
loop_
_entity_poly.entity_id
_entity_poly.type
_entity_poly.pdbx_seq_one_letter_code
_entity_poly.pdbx_strand_id
1 'polypeptide(L)'
;SILKPVTPLKVVPANSALRLKAVLDFQDEAADEQRRAGDEWLYEGPATYIPRKEVSVEEQIRATVISSNQAIRLCAKKEIVDRTGQRRVTGEEWLIKKTGA
;
A
#
# COMPACT_ATOMS: atom_id res chain seq x y z
N SER A 1 22.32 18.65 19.49
CA SER A 1 21.07 19.10 18.87
C SER A 1 20.18 17.91 18.60
N ILE A 2 18.96 17.89 19.12
CA ILE A 2 18.02 16.77 18.96
C ILE A 2 17.52 16.80 17.51
N LEU A 3 17.77 15.73 16.75
CA LEU A 3 17.56 15.72 15.30
C LEU A 3 16.09 15.68 14.86
N LYS A 4 15.15 15.28 15.74
CA LYS A 4 13.70 15.46 15.55
C LYS A 4 12.98 15.57 16.92
N PRO A 5 11.97 16.45 17.07
CA PRO A 5 11.11 16.44 18.25
C PRO A 5 10.31 15.13 18.34
N VAL A 6 9.84 14.79 19.53
CA VAL A 6 9.00 13.60 19.74
C VAL A 6 7.68 13.79 18.98
N THR A 7 7.43 12.94 17.99
CA THR A 7 6.19 12.94 17.20
C THR A 7 5.42 11.65 17.51
N PRO A 8 4.09 11.71 17.75
CA PRO A 8 3.29 10.51 17.93
C PRO A 8 3.36 9.62 16.68
N LEU A 9 3.33 8.30 16.89
CA LEU A 9 3.28 7.33 15.80
C LEU A 9 1.96 7.45 15.02
N LYS A 10 2.03 7.21 13.71
CA LYS A 10 0.85 7.32 12.84
C LYS A 10 0.00 6.06 12.95
N VAL A 11 -1.25 6.22 13.37
CA VAL A 11 -2.24 5.13 13.40
C VAL A 11 -2.93 5.05 12.04
N VAL A 12 -2.95 3.86 11.46
CA VAL A 12 -3.65 3.52 10.22
C VAL A 12 -4.95 2.82 10.60
N PRO A 13 -6.13 3.42 10.35
CA PRO A 13 -7.41 2.85 10.73
C PRO A 13 -7.79 1.66 9.82
N ALA A 14 -8.79 0.89 10.22
CA ALA A 14 -9.39 -0.14 9.38
C ALA A 14 -9.91 0.46 8.05
N ASN A 15 -9.97 -0.35 7.00
CA ASN A 15 -10.38 0.07 5.64
C ASN A 15 -9.53 1.24 5.11
N SER A 16 -8.27 1.33 5.54
CA SER A 16 -7.30 2.31 5.05
C SER A 16 -5.92 1.68 4.96
N ALA A 17 -5.08 2.25 4.11
CA ALA A 17 -3.70 1.85 3.95
C ALA A 17 -2.80 3.08 3.75
N LEU A 18 -1.51 2.95 4.07
CA LEU A 18 -0.50 3.90 3.64
C LEU A 18 0.13 3.41 2.35
N ARG A 19 0.24 4.27 1.35
CA ARG A 19 1.11 4.04 0.20
C ARG A 19 2.53 4.41 0.61
N LEU A 20 3.36 3.39 0.72
CA LEU A 20 4.77 3.52 1.09
C LEU A 20 5.62 3.44 -0.16
N LYS A 21 6.76 4.14 -0.13
CA LYS A 21 7.78 4.08 -1.18
C LYS A 21 9.16 3.94 -0.57
N ALA A 22 9.97 3.04 -1.11
CA ALA A 22 11.37 2.91 -0.73
C ALA A 22 12.17 4.10 -1.30
N VAL A 23 12.89 4.81 -0.44
CA VAL A 23 13.80 5.90 -0.88
C VAL A 23 15.22 5.39 -1.14
N LEU A 24 15.57 4.23 -0.60
CA LEU A 24 16.85 3.56 -0.77
C LEU A 24 16.67 2.04 -0.66
N ASP A 25 17.67 1.27 -1.10
CA ASP A 25 17.62 -0.20 -1.07
C ASP A 25 17.75 -0.71 0.38
N PHE A 26 16.88 -1.63 0.79
CA PHE A 26 16.92 -2.22 2.13
C PHE A 26 16.24 -3.59 2.22
N GLN A 27 16.59 -4.36 3.26
CA GLN A 27 15.88 -5.59 3.61
C GLN A 27 14.66 -5.24 4.46
N ASP A 28 13.47 -5.50 3.93
CA ASP A 28 12.23 -5.39 4.70
C ASP A 28 12.01 -6.65 5.55
N GLU A 29 12.50 -6.61 6.80
CA GLU A 29 12.35 -7.71 7.75
C GLU A 29 10.89 -8.10 8.03
N ALA A 30 9.95 -7.17 7.90
CA ALA A 30 8.54 -7.45 8.16
C ALA A 30 7.88 -8.24 7.02
N ALA A 31 8.35 -8.04 5.80
CA ALA A 31 7.86 -8.72 4.60
C ALA A 31 8.76 -9.87 4.14
N ASP A 32 9.92 -10.06 4.79
CA ASP A 32 11.01 -10.94 4.36
C ASP A 32 11.40 -10.71 2.89
N GLU A 33 11.51 -9.44 2.48
CA GLU A 33 11.68 -9.04 1.08
C GLU A 33 12.78 -7.99 0.90
N GLN A 34 13.57 -8.10 -0.18
CA GLN A 34 14.49 -7.03 -0.59
C GLN A 34 13.76 -5.96 -1.38
N ARG A 35 13.63 -4.77 -0.80
CA ARG A 35 13.06 -3.58 -1.43
C ARG A 35 14.16 -2.78 -2.10
N ARG A 36 13.93 -2.36 -3.34
CA ARG A 36 14.78 -1.44 -4.09
C ARG A 36 14.23 -0.02 -4.03
N ALA A 37 15.10 0.97 -4.18
CA ALA A 37 14.72 2.36 -4.27
C ALA A 37 13.68 2.58 -5.38
N GLY A 38 12.56 3.20 -5.02
CA GLY A 38 11.42 3.41 -5.91
C GLY A 38 10.32 2.36 -5.82
N ASP A 39 10.53 1.23 -5.14
CA ASP A 39 9.49 0.24 -4.90
C ASP A 39 8.35 0.84 -4.08
N GLU A 40 7.11 0.52 -4.45
CA GLU A 40 5.90 1.01 -3.79
C GLU A 40 5.05 -0.16 -3.29
N TRP A 41 4.49 -0.03 -2.09
CA TRP A 41 3.61 -1.03 -1.50
C TRP A 41 2.57 -0.39 -0.58
N LEU A 42 1.59 -1.18 -0.16
CA LEU A 42 0.56 -0.77 0.78
C LEU A 42 0.86 -1.33 2.18
N TYR A 43 0.73 -0.47 3.17
CA TYR A 43 0.71 -0.86 4.58
C TYR A 43 -0.72 -0.73 5.10
N GLU A 44 -1.40 -1.87 5.27
CA GLU A 44 -2.82 -1.95 5.56
C GLU A 44 -3.12 -1.84 7.06
N GLY A 45 -4.16 -1.08 7.41
CA GLY A 45 -4.67 -1.01 8.77
C GLY A 45 -5.65 -2.15 9.11
N PRO A 46 -6.05 -2.30 10.39
CA PRO A 46 -5.70 -1.43 11.52
C PRO A 46 -4.28 -1.73 12.05
N ALA A 47 -3.41 -0.72 12.04
CA ALA A 47 -2.02 -0.89 12.47
C ALA A 47 -1.37 0.44 12.86
N THR A 48 -0.32 0.39 13.70
CA THR A 48 0.48 1.58 14.03
C THR A 48 1.75 1.57 13.19
N TYR A 49 1.90 2.56 12.32
CA TYR A 49 3.06 2.69 11.46
C TYR A 49 4.27 3.19 12.24
N ILE A 50 5.36 2.42 12.18
CA ILE A 50 6.67 2.77 12.73
C ILE A 50 7.52 3.33 11.58
N PRO A 51 7.85 4.65 11.58
CA PRO A 51 8.62 5.25 10.50
C PRO A 51 10.01 4.64 10.37
N ARG A 52 10.38 4.32 9.13
CA ARG A 52 11.74 3.91 8.75
C ARG A 52 12.42 5.02 7.94
N LYS A 53 13.75 5.13 8.03
CA LYS A 53 14.52 6.16 7.30
C LYS A 53 14.57 5.86 5.80
N GLU A 54 14.42 4.59 5.45
CA GLU A 54 14.46 4.02 4.11
C GLU A 54 13.11 4.13 3.37
N VAL A 55 12.05 4.59 4.06
CA VAL A 55 10.68 4.56 3.56
C VAL A 55 10.01 5.92 3.68
N SER A 56 9.47 6.44 2.57
CA SER A 56 8.58 7.60 2.55
C SER A 56 7.11 7.16 2.59
N VAL A 57 6.29 7.94 3.31
CA VAL A 57 4.82 7.80 3.28
C VAL A 57 4.30 8.77 2.23
N GLU A 58 3.82 8.26 1.11
CA GLU A 58 3.36 9.07 -0.01
C GLU A 58 1.94 9.58 0.21
N GLU A 59 1.02 8.69 0.62
CA GLU A 59 -0.37 9.05 0.88
C GLU A 59 -1.05 8.04 1.81
N GLN A 60 -2.21 8.43 2.35
CA GLN A 60 -3.12 7.51 3.03
C GLN A 60 -4.34 7.27 2.15
N ILE A 61 -4.54 6.03 1.74
CA ILE A 61 -5.62 5.59 0.87
C ILE A 61 -6.73 5.02 1.74
N ARG A 62 -7.99 5.33 1.39
CA ARG A 62 -9.18 4.70 2.00
C ARG A 62 -9.73 3.66 1.04
N ALA A 63 -10.22 2.54 1.58
CA ALA A 63 -10.88 1.52 0.79
C ALA A 63 -12.16 2.08 0.16
N THR A 64 -12.41 1.71 -1.09
CA THR A 64 -13.67 1.99 -1.77
C THR A 64 -14.61 0.83 -1.52
N VAL A 65 -15.75 1.10 -0.88
CA VAL A 65 -16.74 0.07 -0.54
C VAL A 65 -17.54 -0.34 -1.78
N ILE A 66 -17.60 -1.65 -2.06
CA ILE A 66 -18.43 -2.22 -3.13
C ILE A 66 -19.75 -2.72 -2.53
N SER A 67 -20.86 -2.10 -2.93
CA SER A 67 -22.21 -2.53 -2.53
C SER A 67 -22.73 -3.66 -3.42
N SER A 68 -23.89 -4.24 -3.05
CA SER A 68 -24.63 -5.17 -3.91
C SER A 68 -24.83 -4.60 -5.31
N ASN A 69 -24.59 -5.42 -6.34
CA ASN A 69 -24.69 -5.03 -7.76
C ASN A 69 -23.72 -3.92 -8.20
N GLN A 70 -22.68 -3.61 -7.41
CA GLN A 70 -21.61 -2.70 -7.80
C GLN A 70 -20.32 -3.46 -8.12
N ALA A 71 -19.44 -2.80 -8.87
CA ALA A 71 -18.10 -3.28 -9.16
C ALA A 71 -17.13 -2.09 -9.28
N ILE A 72 -15.86 -2.32 -8.98
CA ILE A 72 -14.78 -1.35 -9.23
C ILE A 72 -14.00 -1.82 -10.45
N ARG A 73 -13.79 -0.91 -11.40
CA ARG A 73 -12.87 -1.14 -12.51
C ARG A 73 -11.47 -0.69 -12.13
N LEU A 74 -10.52 -1.63 -12.18
CA LEU A 74 -9.10 -1.39 -11.98
C LEU A 74 -8.39 -1.38 -13.33
N CYS A 75 -7.31 -0.62 -13.42
CA CYS A 75 -6.41 -0.58 -14.57
C CYS A 75 -4.97 -0.73 -14.07
N ALA A 76 -4.24 -1.70 -14.61
CA ALA A 76 -2.86 -1.97 -14.24
C ALA A 76 -1.95 -0.88 -14.82
N LYS A 77 -1.37 -0.04 -13.95
CA LYS A 77 -0.41 0.99 -14.37
C LYS A 77 0.96 0.42 -14.77
N LYS A 78 1.27 -0.79 -14.30
CA LYS A 78 2.49 -1.55 -14.54
C LYS A 78 2.12 -3.03 -14.54
N GLU A 79 3.03 -3.88 -14.99
CA GLU A 79 2.87 -5.33 -14.77
C GLU A 79 2.86 -5.62 -13.28
N ILE A 80 1.79 -6.26 -12.80
CA ILE A 80 1.61 -6.60 -11.38
C ILE A 80 0.96 -7.97 -11.24
N VAL A 81 1.04 -8.54 -10.05
CA VAL A 81 0.15 -9.63 -9.63
C VAL A 81 -0.93 -9.00 -8.77
N ASP A 82 -2.19 -9.19 -9.15
CA ASP A 82 -3.30 -8.65 -8.38
C ASP A 82 -3.55 -9.43 -7.08
N ARG A 83 -4.50 -8.96 -6.27
CA ARG A 83 -4.84 -9.58 -4.98
C ARG A 83 -5.36 -11.03 -5.09
N THR A 84 -5.77 -11.46 -6.28
CA THR A 84 -6.24 -12.83 -6.55
C THR A 84 -5.12 -13.75 -7.04
N GLY A 85 -3.89 -13.25 -7.14
CA GLY A 85 -2.75 -13.99 -7.67
C GLY A 85 -2.68 -13.98 -9.19
N GLN A 86 -3.54 -13.22 -9.88
CA GLN A 86 -3.54 -13.15 -11.33
C GLN A 86 -2.53 -12.11 -11.82
N ARG A 87 -1.66 -12.52 -12.76
CA ARG A 87 -0.75 -11.59 -13.44
C ARG A 87 -1.55 -10.65 -14.35
N ARG A 88 -1.33 -9.36 -14.20
CA ARG A 88 -1.92 -8.27 -14.99
C ARG A 88 -0.83 -7.56 -15.77
N VAL A 89 -1.09 -7.25 -17.03
CA VAL A 89 -0.16 -6.48 -17.88
C VAL A 89 -0.49 -4.99 -17.86
N THR A 90 0.48 -4.14 -18.22
CA THR A 90 0.26 -2.68 -18.30
C THR A 90 -0.91 -2.35 -19.23
N GLY A 91 -1.85 -1.54 -18.74
CA GLY A 91 -3.06 -1.13 -19.45
C GLY A 91 -4.22 -2.12 -19.35
N GLU A 92 -4.02 -3.32 -18.78
CA GLU A 92 -5.09 -4.28 -18.57
C GLU A 92 -6.13 -3.73 -17.59
N GLU A 93 -7.41 -3.85 -17.95
CA GLU A 93 -8.54 -3.47 -17.10
C GLU A 93 -9.30 -4.71 -16.62
N TRP A 94 -9.73 -4.71 -15.35
CA TRP A 94 -10.58 -5.77 -14.79
C TRP A 94 -11.55 -5.23 -13.74
N LEU A 95 -12.57 -6.04 -13.43
CA LEU A 95 -13.61 -5.70 -12.46
C LEU A 95 -13.43 -6.49 -11.16
N ILE A 96 -13.44 -5.78 -10.04
CA ILE A 96 -13.61 -6.36 -8.70
C ILE A 96 -15.07 -6.23 -8.30
N LYS A 97 -15.68 -7.36 -7.93
CA LYS A 97 -17.12 -7.45 -7.54
C LYS A 97 -17.33 -7.93 -6.11
N LYS A 98 -16.25 -8.26 -5.38
CA LYS A 98 -16.33 -8.73 -3.99
C LYS A 98 -16.93 -7.61 -3.14
N THR A 99 -18.07 -7.87 -2.52
CA THR A 99 -18.76 -6.90 -1.67
C THR A 99 -17.95 -6.61 -0.40
N GLY A 100 -18.04 -5.37 0.08
CA GLY A 100 -17.29 -4.90 1.25
C GLY A 100 -16.15 -3.94 0.92
N ALA A 101 -15.28 -3.75 1.91
CA ALA A 101 -14.05 -2.96 1.83
C ALA A 101 -12.83 -3.86 1.66
#